data_AF-D2RKL6-F1
#
_entry.id   AF-D2RKL6-F1
#
_cell.length_a   1.000
_cell.length_b   1.000
_cell.length_c   1.000
_cell.angle_alpha   90.00
_cell.angle_beta   90.00
_cell.angle_gamma   90.00
#
_symmetry.space_group_name_H-M   'P 1'
#
loop_
_entity.id
_entity.type
_entity.pdbx_description
1 polymer ?
#
loop_
_entity_poly.entity_id
_entity_poly.type
_entity_poly.pdbx_seq_one_letter_code
_entity_poly.pdbx_strand_id
1 'polypeptide(L)'
;MFRVLLVLLLLLMGSCSSFAGPYARADAAAAKPPVLVQVSDKKFTEFYEDILLHNRAKNVNLHLEKVNEEPVEGEAYDIYLVAAKRPNASDKQSALIQIFTNKAGYVSKIAILVMMNNQEGIRAACLSEYVLLGALGIPDHTDKMFMKYVLSHRIPFTTAIWDEWANRNLVVYHGPSPVSDAAFYIRITAYDKRFPNSR
;
A
#
# COMPACT_ATOMS: atom_id res chain seq x y z
N MET A 1 11.90 -24.86 5.46
CA MET A 1 11.78 -24.43 4.04
C MET A 1 11.50 -22.93 3.88
N PHE A 2 10.80 -22.26 4.81
CA PHE A 2 10.55 -20.80 4.76
C PHE A 2 11.82 -19.92 4.78
N ARG A 3 12.89 -20.37 5.47
CA ARG A 3 14.16 -19.60 5.57
C ARG A 3 14.96 -19.51 4.27
N VAL A 4 14.82 -20.47 3.36
CA VAL A 4 15.58 -20.48 2.09
C VAL A 4 14.93 -19.54 1.05
N LEU A 5 13.60 -19.41 1.09
CA LEU A 5 12.87 -18.50 0.22
C LEU A 5 13.11 -17.02 0.57
N LEU A 6 13.26 -16.71 1.87
CA LEU A 6 13.54 -15.37 2.37
C LEU A 6 14.93 -14.87 1.95
N VAL A 7 15.94 -15.76 1.94
CA VAL A 7 17.32 -15.43 1.54
C VAL A 7 17.44 -15.23 0.03
N LEU A 8 16.69 -16.01 -0.77
CA LEU A 8 16.64 -15.80 -2.23
C LEU A 8 15.95 -14.49 -2.63
N LEU A 9 14.94 -14.04 -1.86
CA LEU A 9 14.28 -12.75 -2.12
C LEU A 9 15.19 -11.55 -1.80
N LEU A 10 16.06 -11.68 -0.79
CA LEU A 10 17.01 -10.64 -0.38
C LEU A 10 18.22 -10.52 -1.33
N LEU A 11 18.66 -11.62 -1.95
CA LEU A 11 19.79 -11.62 -2.90
C LEU A 11 19.45 -10.99 -4.27
N LEU A 12 18.18 -10.96 -4.68
CA LEU A 12 17.73 -10.40 -5.96
C LEU A 12 17.62 -8.86 -5.97
N MET A 13 17.72 -8.21 -4.81
CA MET A 13 17.68 -6.74 -4.70
C MET A 13 19.06 -6.07 -4.83
N GLY A 14 20.14 -6.86 -4.93
CA GLY A 14 21.52 -6.38 -4.81
C GLY A 14 22.30 -6.16 -6.12
N SER A 15 21.71 -6.27 -7.31
CA SER A 15 22.47 -6.09 -8.55
C SER A 15 21.65 -5.50 -9.70
N CYS A 16 21.69 -4.17 -9.82
CA CYS A 16 21.42 -3.48 -11.08
C CYS A 16 22.72 -2.82 -11.57
N SER A 17 23.59 -3.62 -12.19
CA SER A 17 24.65 -3.10 -13.05
C SER A 17 24.03 -2.45 -14.28
N SER A 18 24.36 -1.17 -14.47
CA SER A 18 23.83 -0.27 -15.48
C SER A 18 24.30 -0.68 -16.89
N PHE A 19 23.39 -1.08 -17.77
CA PHE A 19 23.65 -1.13 -19.21
C PHE A 19 23.32 0.24 -19.82
N ALA A 20 24.34 0.96 -20.28
CA ALA A 20 24.19 2.17 -21.08
C ALA A 20 24.37 1.83 -22.56
N GLY A 21 23.34 2.08 -23.37
CA GLY A 21 23.39 2.08 -24.82
C GLY A 21 22.73 3.35 -25.36
N PRO A 22 23.26 4.00 -26.42
CA PRO A 22 22.90 5.37 -26.75
C PRO A 22 21.75 5.41 -27.76
N TYR A 23 20.54 5.69 -27.30
CA TYR A 23 19.47 6.20 -28.17
C TYR A 23 18.72 7.31 -27.43
N ALA A 24 18.55 8.42 -28.15
CA ALA A 24 18.01 9.69 -27.68
C ALA A 24 16.75 9.52 -26.83
N ARG A 25 16.86 9.84 -25.53
CA ARG A 25 15.71 10.06 -24.67
C ARG A 25 15.45 11.56 -24.62
N ALA A 26 14.30 11.95 -25.15
CA ALA A 26 13.70 13.25 -24.90
C ALA A 26 13.77 13.57 -23.40
N ASP A 27 14.13 14.81 -23.07
CA ASP A 27 14.29 15.37 -21.73
C ASP A 27 12.97 15.41 -20.94
N ALA A 28 12.42 14.23 -20.63
CA ALA A 28 11.44 14.02 -19.57
C ALA A 28 12.13 13.63 -18.25
N ALA A 29 13.45 13.49 -18.24
CA ALA A 29 14.26 13.05 -17.10
C ALA A 29 14.63 14.16 -16.09
N ALA A 30 14.24 15.42 -16.35
CA ALA A 30 14.53 16.54 -15.45
C ALA A 30 13.43 16.83 -14.41
N ALA A 31 12.27 16.17 -14.50
CA ALA A 31 11.30 16.22 -13.41
C ALA A 31 11.81 15.30 -12.30
N LYS A 32 12.39 15.88 -11.24
CA LYS A 32 12.64 15.15 -9.99
C LYS A 32 11.37 14.38 -9.65
N PRO A 33 11.42 13.05 -9.44
CA PRO A 33 10.24 12.30 -9.05
C PRO A 33 9.65 13.01 -7.84
N PRO A 34 8.33 13.25 -7.84
CA PRO A 34 7.70 14.03 -6.79
C PRO A 34 8.09 13.45 -5.43
N VAL A 35 8.53 14.33 -4.52
CA VAL A 35 8.99 13.94 -3.18
C VAL A 35 7.84 13.21 -2.52
N LEU A 36 8.01 11.90 -2.29
CA LEU A 36 7.03 11.12 -1.56
C LEU A 36 6.97 11.69 -0.15
N VAL A 37 5.84 12.29 0.17
CA VAL A 37 5.56 12.80 1.52
C VAL A 37 4.94 11.68 2.32
N GLN A 38 4.97 11.83 3.64
CA GLN A 38 4.35 10.83 4.50
C GLN A 38 2.85 10.70 4.17
N VAL A 39 2.33 9.47 4.16
CA VAL A 39 0.90 9.24 3.91
C VAL A 39 0.06 9.55 5.15
N SER A 40 0.68 9.49 6.33
CA SER A 40 0.06 9.88 7.60
C SER A 40 1.06 10.63 8.46
N ASP A 41 0.57 11.60 9.23
CA ASP A 41 1.38 12.31 10.22
C ASP A 41 1.48 11.55 11.56
N LYS A 42 0.99 10.30 11.58
CA LYS A 42 1.02 9.41 12.74
C LYS A 42 2.18 8.43 12.66
N LYS A 43 2.68 8.04 13.83
CA LYS A 43 3.62 6.91 13.94
C LYS A 43 2.89 5.59 13.77
N PHE A 44 3.63 4.52 13.46
CA PHE A 44 3.03 3.19 13.22
C PHE A 44 2.05 2.75 14.31
N THR A 45 2.42 2.84 15.60
CA THR A 45 1.57 2.36 16.70
C THR A 45 0.22 3.08 16.75
N GLU A 46 0.23 4.41 16.62
CA GLU A 46 -0.98 5.23 16.57
C GLU A 46 -1.83 4.90 15.33
N PHE A 47 -1.16 4.80 14.17
CA PHE A 47 -1.83 4.46 12.93
C PHE A 47 -2.45 3.05 12.95
N TYR A 48 -1.81 2.09 13.60
CA TYR A 48 -2.33 0.74 13.75
C TYR A 48 -3.61 0.71 14.60
N GLU A 49 -3.66 1.47 15.69
CA GLU A 49 -4.88 1.61 16.49
C GLU A 49 -6.03 2.23 15.68
N ASP A 50 -5.74 3.22 14.83
CA ASP A 50 -6.74 3.78 13.93
C ASP A 50 -7.25 2.75 12.90
N ILE A 51 -6.36 1.92 12.36
CA ILE A 51 -6.77 0.81 11.48
C ILE A 51 -7.76 -0.10 12.22
N LEU A 52 -7.45 -0.50 13.46
CA LEU A 52 -8.34 -1.35 14.26
C LEU A 52 -9.68 -0.68 14.55
N LEU A 53 -9.67 0.62 14.88
CA LEU A 53 -10.86 1.43 15.13
C LEU A 53 -11.75 1.48 13.87
N HIS A 54 -11.18 1.84 12.73
CA HIS A 54 -11.93 1.95 11.47
C HIS A 54 -12.41 0.60 10.95
N ASN A 55 -11.66 -0.49 11.17
CA ASN A 55 -12.10 -1.85 10.83
C ASN A 55 -13.41 -2.23 11.54
N ARG A 56 -13.56 -1.80 12.81
CA ARG A 56 -14.78 -1.99 13.60
C ARG A 56 -15.87 -0.99 13.20
N ALA A 57 -15.54 0.31 13.14
CA ALA A 57 -16.51 1.37 12.87
C ALA A 57 -17.19 1.22 11.50
N LYS A 58 -16.43 0.76 10.50
CA LYS A 58 -16.95 0.49 9.14
C LYS A 58 -17.64 -0.87 8.99
N ASN A 59 -17.74 -1.64 10.09
CA ASN A 59 -18.33 -2.99 10.12
C ASN A 59 -17.71 -3.95 9.09
N VAL A 60 -16.42 -3.77 8.80
CA VAL A 60 -15.67 -4.64 7.87
C VAL A 60 -15.27 -5.94 8.58
N ASN A 61 -14.88 -5.84 9.86
CA ASN A 61 -14.61 -6.96 10.75
C ASN A 61 -13.53 -7.93 10.22
N LEU A 62 -12.46 -7.41 9.59
CA LEU A 62 -11.29 -8.24 9.28
C LEU A 62 -10.60 -8.66 10.58
N HIS A 63 -10.07 -9.88 10.60
CA HIS A 63 -9.07 -10.26 11.59
C HIS A 63 -7.73 -9.66 11.15
N LEU A 64 -7.26 -8.69 11.91
CA LEU A 64 -6.01 -7.96 11.67
C LEU A 64 -5.00 -8.35 12.75
N GLU A 65 -3.82 -8.79 12.33
CA GLU A 65 -2.78 -9.28 13.22
C GLU A 65 -1.42 -8.72 12.78
N LYS A 66 -0.66 -8.17 13.73
CA LYS A 66 0.74 -7.81 13.49
C LYS A 66 1.55 -9.10 13.30
N VAL A 67 2.29 -9.19 12.20
CA VAL A 67 3.18 -10.31 11.91
C VAL A 67 4.52 -10.13 12.62
N ASN A 68 4.92 -8.88 12.87
CA ASN A 68 6.12 -8.51 13.61
C ASN A 68 5.81 -7.38 14.61
N GLU A 69 6.40 -7.48 15.80
CA GLU A 69 6.31 -6.44 16.84
C GLU A 69 7.29 -5.29 16.57
N GLU A 70 8.51 -5.64 16.17
CA GLU A 70 9.54 -4.69 15.74
C GLU A 70 9.61 -4.64 14.21
N PRO A 71 9.89 -3.48 13.61
CA PRO A 71 9.91 -3.37 12.16
C PRO A 71 11.09 -4.16 11.58
N VAL A 72 10.92 -4.61 10.33
CA VAL A 72 12.05 -5.06 9.52
C VAL A 72 12.82 -3.81 9.10
N GLU A 73 14.06 -3.69 9.54
CA GLU A 73 14.92 -2.57 9.17
C GLU A 73 15.24 -2.57 7.68
N GLY A 74 15.06 -1.42 7.03
CA GLY A 74 15.47 -1.20 5.65
C GLY A 74 16.36 0.02 5.52
N GLU A 75 16.91 0.27 4.32
CA GLU A 75 17.80 1.42 4.11
C GLU A 75 17.04 2.76 4.21
N ALA A 76 16.01 2.93 3.38
CA ALA A 76 15.21 4.15 3.33
C ALA A 76 13.99 4.13 4.26
N TYR A 77 13.40 2.95 4.46
CA TYR A 77 12.18 2.76 5.23
C TYR A 77 12.27 1.51 6.07
N ASP A 78 11.67 1.56 7.25
CA ASP A 78 11.42 0.38 8.08
C ASP A 78 10.02 -0.15 7.78
N ILE A 79 9.80 -1.45 7.95
CA ILE A 79 8.58 -2.11 7.48
C ILE A 79 7.91 -2.86 8.63
N TYR A 80 6.67 -2.50 8.90
CA TYR A 80 5.74 -3.29 9.70
C TYR A 80 4.84 -4.12 8.80
N LEU A 81 4.57 -5.35 9.22
CA LEU A 81 3.77 -6.32 8.49
C LEU A 81 2.50 -6.60 9.29
N VAL A 82 1.35 -6.47 8.64
CA VAL A 82 0.05 -6.78 9.22
C VAL A 82 -0.65 -7.77 8.28
N ALA A 83 -1.06 -8.91 8.81
CA ALA A 83 -1.90 -9.85 8.09
C ALA A 83 -3.37 -9.46 8.25
N ALA A 84 -4.11 -9.48 7.14
CA ALA A 84 -5.54 -9.23 7.12
C ALA A 84 -6.28 -10.40 6.50
N LYS A 85 -7.26 -10.96 7.23
CA LYS A 85 -8.10 -12.05 6.72
C LYS A 85 -9.57 -11.82 7.08
N ARG A 86 -10.47 -12.37 6.27
CA ARG A 86 -11.90 -12.39 6.61
C ARG A 86 -12.17 -13.32 7.80
N PRO A 87 -13.24 -13.10 8.57
CA PRO A 87 -13.69 -14.06 9.57
C PRO A 87 -13.84 -15.45 8.96
N ASN A 88 -13.33 -16.46 9.65
CA ASN A 88 -13.40 -17.88 9.26
C ASN A 88 -12.65 -18.27 7.97
N ALA A 89 -11.88 -17.36 7.36
CA ALA A 89 -10.98 -17.70 6.25
C ALA A 89 -9.70 -18.38 6.76
N SER A 90 -9.14 -19.28 5.95
CA SER A 90 -7.84 -19.90 6.26
C SER A 90 -6.72 -18.85 6.19
N ASP A 91 -5.64 -19.03 6.96
CA ASP A 91 -4.49 -18.10 6.94
C ASP A 91 -3.83 -17.98 5.56
N LYS A 92 -3.91 -19.05 4.75
CA LYS A 92 -3.45 -19.04 3.34
C LYS A 92 -4.25 -18.09 2.44
N GLN A 93 -5.39 -17.59 2.94
CA GLN A 93 -6.30 -16.69 2.24
C GLN A 93 -6.17 -15.24 2.74
N SER A 94 -5.12 -14.91 3.49
CA SER A 94 -4.85 -13.55 3.97
C SER A 94 -4.26 -12.64 2.90
N ALA A 95 -4.46 -11.33 3.07
CA ALA A 95 -3.68 -10.28 2.43
C ALA A 95 -2.57 -9.82 3.39
N LEU A 96 -1.39 -9.55 2.86
CA LEU A 96 -0.28 -8.99 3.63
C LEU A 96 -0.20 -7.48 3.41
N ILE A 97 -0.39 -6.71 4.47
CA ILE A 97 -0.25 -5.27 4.47
C ILE A 97 1.17 -4.94 4.95
N GLN A 98 1.91 -4.19 4.13
CA GLN A 98 3.21 -3.64 4.45
C GLN A 98 3.04 -2.14 4.73
N ILE A 99 3.34 -1.73 5.96
CA ILE A 99 3.29 -0.34 6.39
C ILE A 99 4.73 0.13 6.53
N PHE A 100 5.14 1.01 5.61
CA PHE A 100 6.48 1.55 5.56
C PHE A 100 6.54 2.82 6.39
N THR A 101 7.51 2.91 7.30
CA THR A 101 7.78 4.11 8.09
C THR A 101 9.11 4.73 7.68
N ASN A 102 9.20 6.06 7.75
CA ASN A 102 10.50 6.72 7.72
C ASN A 102 11.29 6.39 9.00
N LYS A 103 12.57 6.79 9.05
CA LYS A 103 13.45 6.54 10.19
C LYS A 103 13.03 7.24 11.50
N ALA A 104 12.08 8.16 11.44
CA ALA A 104 11.46 8.77 12.61
C ALA A 104 10.17 8.02 13.08
N GLY A 105 9.78 6.97 12.36
CA GLY A 105 8.63 6.11 12.67
C GLY A 105 7.30 6.54 12.05
N TYR A 106 7.27 7.59 11.23
CA TYR A 106 6.03 8.09 10.60
C TYR A 106 5.68 7.32 9.34
N VAL A 107 4.40 7.02 9.17
CA VAL A 107 3.90 6.17 8.08
C VAL A 107 4.01 6.90 6.74
N SER A 108 4.86 6.36 5.87
CA SER A 108 5.28 7.03 4.64
C SER A 108 4.76 6.40 3.35
N LYS A 109 4.44 5.11 3.39
CA LYS A 109 3.90 4.37 2.24
C LYS A 109 3.18 3.14 2.77
N ILE A 110 2.10 2.72 2.10
CA ILE A 110 1.40 1.48 2.43
C ILE A 110 1.29 0.64 1.17
N ALA A 111 1.50 -0.67 1.32
CA ALA A 111 1.26 -1.64 0.26
C ALA A 111 0.46 -2.82 0.78
N ILE A 112 -0.37 -3.42 -0.08
CA ILE A 112 -1.11 -4.64 0.21
C ILE A 112 -0.76 -5.65 -0.87
N LEU A 113 -0.35 -6.85 -0.47
CA LEU A 113 0.08 -7.92 -1.35
C LEU A 113 -0.77 -9.16 -1.14
N VAL A 114 -1.15 -9.80 -2.25
CA VAL A 114 -1.83 -11.09 -2.25
C VAL A 114 -1.56 -11.81 -3.57
N MET A 115 -1.46 -13.14 -3.54
CA MET A 115 -1.34 -13.93 -4.77
C MET A 115 -2.59 -13.77 -5.65
N MET A 116 -2.43 -13.58 -6.96
CA MET A 116 -3.55 -13.33 -7.88
C MET A 116 -4.56 -14.49 -7.96
N ASN A 117 -4.13 -15.71 -7.65
CA ASN A 117 -5.00 -16.88 -7.61
C ASN A 117 -5.84 -16.99 -6.32
N ASN A 118 -5.64 -16.12 -5.34
CA ASN A 118 -6.33 -16.13 -4.06
C ASN A 118 -7.45 -15.07 -4.02
N GLN A 119 -8.64 -15.46 -4.50
CA GLN A 119 -9.80 -14.56 -4.58
C GLN A 119 -10.27 -14.02 -3.22
N GLU A 120 -10.22 -14.84 -2.17
CA GLU A 120 -10.59 -14.41 -0.82
C GLU A 120 -9.58 -13.40 -0.25
N GLY A 121 -8.29 -13.59 -0.53
CA GLY A 121 -7.27 -12.63 -0.16
C GLY A 121 -7.36 -11.32 -0.96
N ILE A 122 -7.73 -11.36 -2.25
CA ILE A 122 -8.00 -10.14 -3.04
C ILE A 122 -9.16 -9.36 -2.42
N ARG A 123 -10.24 -10.04 -2.03
CA ARG A 123 -11.35 -9.41 -1.30
C ARG A 123 -10.88 -8.81 0.02
N ALA A 124 -10.08 -9.54 0.80
CA ALA A 124 -9.49 -9.01 2.03
C ALA A 124 -8.63 -7.77 1.76
N ALA A 125 -7.83 -7.75 0.69
CA ALA A 125 -7.00 -6.62 0.30
C ALA A 125 -7.83 -5.36 -0.02
N CYS A 126 -8.89 -5.48 -0.81
CA CYS A 126 -9.79 -4.36 -1.11
C CYS A 126 -10.53 -3.86 0.14
N LEU A 127 -10.93 -4.76 1.05
CA LEU A 127 -11.53 -4.37 2.33
C LEU A 127 -10.51 -3.70 3.26
N SER A 128 -9.26 -4.16 3.26
CA SER A 128 -8.17 -3.51 4.00
C SER A 128 -7.89 -2.12 3.46
N GLU A 129 -7.88 -1.92 2.14
CA GLU A 129 -7.78 -0.59 1.53
C GLU A 129 -8.90 0.33 2.05
N TYR A 130 -10.15 -0.14 2.06
CA TYR A 130 -11.27 0.64 2.58
C TYR A 130 -11.07 1.07 4.04
N VAL A 131 -10.56 0.17 4.89
CA VAL A 131 -10.22 0.49 6.28
C VAL A 131 -9.08 1.50 6.37
N LEU A 132 -8.00 1.29 5.61
CA LEU A 132 -6.81 2.15 5.60
C LEU A 132 -7.14 3.58 5.18
N LEU A 133 -8.01 3.77 4.19
CA LEU A 133 -8.47 5.11 3.80
C LEU A 133 -9.15 5.85 4.98
N GLY A 134 -9.91 5.13 5.81
CA GLY A 134 -10.48 5.70 7.03
C GLY A 134 -9.40 6.10 8.05
N ALA A 135 -8.44 5.22 8.31
CA ALA A 135 -7.33 5.49 9.22
C ALA A 135 -6.45 6.68 8.75
N LEU A 136 -6.39 6.90 7.44
CA LEU A 136 -5.72 8.05 6.81
C LEU A 136 -6.56 9.34 6.89
N GLY A 137 -7.77 9.31 7.45
CA GLY A 137 -8.62 10.49 7.63
C GLY A 137 -9.55 10.79 6.44
N ILE A 138 -9.67 9.89 5.47
CA ILE A 138 -10.60 10.09 4.34
C ILE A 138 -12.04 9.92 4.84
N PRO A 139 -12.94 10.90 4.58
CA PRO A 139 -14.33 10.83 5.01
C PRO A 139 -15.10 9.64 4.45
N ASP A 140 -16.02 9.10 5.26
CA ASP A 140 -16.88 7.92 5.00
C ASP A 140 -17.78 7.99 3.74
N HIS A 141 -17.97 9.18 3.16
CA HIS A 141 -18.70 9.32 1.90
C HIS A 141 -17.75 9.24 0.70
N THR A 142 -16.55 9.81 0.84
CA THR A 142 -15.50 9.80 -0.18
C THR A 142 -14.94 8.41 -0.37
N ASP A 143 -14.66 7.69 0.71
CA ASP A 143 -14.14 6.32 0.65
C ASP A 143 -15.16 5.33 0.05
N LYS A 144 -16.47 5.47 0.29
CA LYS A 144 -17.53 4.63 -0.30
C LYS A 144 -17.65 4.86 -1.80
N MET A 145 -17.60 6.12 -2.23
CA MET A 145 -17.54 6.44 -3.66
C MET A 145 -16.28 5.87 -4.29
N PHE A 146 -15.15 5.97 -3.60
CA PHE A 146 -13.89 5.40 -4.04
C PHE A 146 -13.95 3.87 -4.16
N MET A 147 -14.53 3.17 -3.19
CA MET A 147 -14.70 1.70 -3.28
C MET A 147 -15.60 1.29 -4.44
N LYS A 148 -16.69 2.03 -4.69
CA LYS A 148 -17.55 1.79 -5.86
C LYS A 148 -16.76 1.99 -7.17
N TYR A 149 -15.90 3.00 -7.21
CA TYR A 149 -14.98 3.22 -8.33
C TYR A 149 -14.03 2.03 -8.50
N VAL A 150 -13.31 1.62 -7.45
CA VAL A 150 -12.37 0.49 -7.46
C VAL A 150 -13.02 -0.78 -8.00
N LEU A 151 -14.23 -1.12 -7.52
CA LEU A 151 -14.95 -2.33 -7.92
C LEU A 151 -15.49 -2.29 -9.36
N SER A 152 -15.59 -1.12 -9.98
CA SER A 152 -16.07 -0.97 -11.37
C SER A 152 -14.96 -0.86 -12.40
N HIS A 153 -13.70 -0.72 -11.97
CA HIS A 153 -12.56 -0.52 -12.85
C HIS A 153 -11.86 -1.82 -13.23
N ARG A 154 -11.32 -1.85 -14.45
CA ARG A 154 -10.45 -2.94 -14.90
C ARG A 154 -9.04 -2.70 -14.35
N ILE A 155 -8.48 -3.73 -13.73
CA ILE A 155 -7.11 -3.74 -13.23
C ILE A 155 -6.15 -4.05 -14.41
N PRO A 156 -5.00 -3.34 -14.55
CA PRO A 156 -4.46 -2.34 -13.62
C PRO A 156 -5.01 -0.93 -13.83
N PHE A 157 -5.10 -0.17 -12.74
CA PHE A 157 -5.45 1.25 -12.78
C PHE A 157 -4.76 2.03 -11.65
N THR A 158 -4.81 3.36 -11.75
CA THR A 158 -4.34 4.28 -10.70
C THR A 158 -5.35 5.39 -10.56
N THR A 159 -5.58 5.79 -9.31
CA THR A 159 -6.51 6.86 -8.97
C THR A 159 -5.94 7.69 -7.83
N ALA A 160 -6.47 8.90 -7.65
CA ALA A 160 -6.02 9.82 -6.61
C ALA A 160 -7.22 10.33 -5.80
N ILE A 161 -7.02 10.46 -4.50
CA ILE A 161 -7.98 11.04 -3.56
C ILE A 161 -7.30 12.24 -2.90
N TRP A 162 -7.99 13.37 -2.88
CA TRP A 162 -7.54 14.52 -2.13
C TRP A 162 -7.92 14.38 -0.66
N ASP A 163 -6.92 14.43 0.23
CA ASP A 163 -7.09 14.49 1.67
C ASP A 163 -7.12 15.98 2.08
N GLU A 164 -8.31 16.49 2.39
CA GLU A 164 -8.52 17.88 2.80
C GLU A 164 -7.87 18.20 4.15
N TRP A 165 -7.72 17.23 5.05
CA TRP A 165 -7.18 17.47 6.38
C TRP A 165 -5.67 17.58 6.36
N ALA A 166 -5.02 16.71 5.58
CA ALA A 166 -3.58 16.72 5.47
C ALA A 166 -3.05 17.53 4.26
N ASN A 167 -3.94 18.10 3.44
CA ASN A 167 -3.60 18.91 2.27
C ASN A 167 -2.65 18.19 1.29
N ARG A 168 -2.91 16.90 1.04
CA ARG A 168 -2.12 16.04 0.15
C ARG A 168 -3.00 15.13 -0.69
N ASN A 169 -2.48 14.70 -1.85
CA ASN A 169 -3.13 13.63 -2.61
C ASN A 169 -2.61 12.28 -2.15
N LEU A 170 -3.54 11.38 -1.85
CA LEU A 170 -3.29 9.96 -1.77
C LEU A 170 -3.46 9.35 -3.16
N VAL A 171 -2.37 8.86 -3.74
CA VAL A 171 -2.39 8.11 -5.00
C VAL A 171 -2.40 6.64 -4.69
N VAL A 172 -3.40 5.95 -5.23
CA VAL A 172 -3.60 4.52 -5.05
C VAL A 172 -3.50 3.81 -6.39
N TYR A 173 -2.57 2.86 -6.47
CA TYR A 173 -2.39 1.97 -7.61
C TYR A 173 -2.96 0.59 -7.28
N HIS A 174 -3.64 -0.01 -8.26
CA HIS A 174 -4.15 -1.38 -8.21
C HIS A 174 -3.63 -2.14 -9.42
N GLY A 175 -2.90 -3.24 -9.23
CA GLY A 175 -2.32 -3.97 -10.35
C GLY A 175 -1.39 -5.11 -9.95
N PRO A 176 -0.63 -5.67 -10.89
CA PRO A 176 0.45 -6.59 -10.56
C PRO A 176 1.52 -5.88 -9.72
N SER A 177 2.16 -6.64 -8.83
CA SER A 177 3.30 -6.17 -8.05
C SER A 177 4.48 -5.86 -8.98
N PRO A 178 5.24 -4.78 -8.73
CA PRO A 178 6.43 -4.48 -9.53
C PRO A 178 7.52 -5.55 -9.47
N VAL A 179 7.43 -6.49 -8.51
CA VAL A 179 8.39 -7.58 -8.31
C VAL A 179 7.87 -8.91 -8.89
N SER A 180 6.56 -9.04 -9.10
CA SER A 180 5.97 -10.29 -9.60
C SER A 180 4.55 -10.08 -10.13
N ASP A 181 4.32 -10.47 -11.39
CA ASP A 181 2.99 -10.49 -12.00
C ASP A 181 2.06 -11.54 -11.37
N ALA A 182 2.58 -12.44 -10.53
CA ALA A 182 1.77 -13.43 -9.81
C ALA A 182 1.10 -12.85 -8.54
N ALA A 183 1.45 -11.62 -8.14
CA ALA A 183 0.91 -10.97 -6.96
C ALA A 183 0.08 -9.73 -7.34
N PHE A 184 -1.17 -9.70 -6.87
CA PHE A 184 -1.96 -8.49 -6.85
C PHE A 184 -1.44 -7.54 -5.77
N TYR A 185 -1.43 -6.25 -6.12
CA TYR A 185 -0.74 -5.20 -5.39
C TYR A 185 -1.61 -3.95 -5.34
N ILE A 186 -1.90 -3.49 -4.12
CA ILE A 186 -2.45 -2.15 -3.87
C ILE A 186 -1.34 -1.31 -3.25
N ARG A 187 -1.06 -0.13 -3.79
CA ARG A 187 -0.05 0.79 -3.24
C ARG A 187 -0.63 2.17 -3.02
N ILE A 188 -0.53 2.64 -1.78
CA ILE A 188 -0.93 3.97 -1.35
C ILE A 188 0.33 4.80 -1.08
N THR A 189 0.42 5.94 -1.77
CA THR A 189 1.51 6.92 -1.66
C THR A 189 0.91 8.33 -1.57
N ALA A 190 1.66 9.29 -1.05
CA ALA A 190 1.18 10.66 -0.92
C ALA A 190 2.06 11.68 -1.65
N TYR A 191 1.43 12.79 -2.05
CA TYR A 191 2.08 13.93 -2.69
C TYR A 191 1.50 15.25 -2.15
N ASP A 192 2.37 16.18 -1.76
CA ASP A 192 2.02 17.57 -1.36
C ASP A 192 1.67 18.45 -2.58
N LYS A 193 0.76 17.95 -3.41
CA LYS A 193 0.28 18.65 -4.59
C LYS A 193 -1.14 18.21 -4.88
N ARG A 194 -2.03 19.17 -5.14
CA ARG A 194 -3.35 18.89 -5.69
C ARG A 194 -3.24 18.54 -7.17
N PHE A 195 -3.63 17.33 -7.57
CA PHE A 195 -3.78 16.96 -8.97
C PHE A 195 -5.07 17.57 -9.53
N PRO A 196 -5.07 18.00 -10.81
CA PRO A 196 -6.30 18.44 -11.45
C PRO A 196 -7.28 17.28 -11.56
N ASN A 197 -8.57 17.55 -11.36
CA ASN A 197 -9.62 16.55 -11.57
C ASN A 197 -9.52 16.05 -13.02
N SER A 198 -9.26 14.76 -13.22
CA SER A 198 -9.37 14.14 -14.55
C SER A 198 -10.81 14.25 -15.02
N ARG A 199 -11.03 14.98 -16.12
CA ARG A 199 -12.33 15.07 -16.79
C ARG A 199 -12.64 13.78 -17.54
#